data_AF-A0A445MYA0-F1
#
_entry.id   AF-A0A445MYA0-F1
#
_cell.length_a   1.000
_cell.length_b   1.000
_cell.length_c   1.000
_cell.angle_alpha   90.00
_cell.angle_beta   90.00
_cell.angle_gamma   90.00
#
_symmetry.space_group_name_H-M   'P 1'
#
loop_
_entity.id
_entity.type
_entity.pdbx_description
1 polymer ?
#
loop_
_entity_poly.entity_id
_entity_poly.type
_entity_poly.pdbx_seq_one_letter_code
_entity_poly.pdbx_strand_id
1 'polypeptide(L)'
;MIAKKKEFTIGLVMIALFAVVLIIVFSPVFNGKNGLQYLDSLYNSISKGSAYYIPKVREETEKFVGKTVSVPINMGKEETARQTAMLFEKGGAKVEVSGSELKIDCDLGKVFDNCLADADLMYINDGAALVSKYGYDERQVLFNWHTAFKAMDKVLTKEEKFEEARVILEVREKALEPSYNYYKIVPEKISSKLGIVVFSLVFYVIYTVWYGFAIMYLFEGWGLQLEEH
;
A
#
# COMPACT_ATOMS: atom_id res chain seq x y z
N MET A 1 35.57 31.88 -15.84
CA MET A 1 36.50 32.56 -14.91
C MET A 1 35.81 32.54 -13.54
N ILE A 2 36.46 32.09 -12.47
CA ILE A 2 35.84 32.09 -11.13
C ILE A 2 35.82 33.53 -10.62
N ALA A 3 34.63 34.10 -10.41
CA ALA A 3 34.45 35.49 -10.02
C ALA A 3 34.73 35.69 -8.52
N LYS A 4 34.26 34.77 -7.68
CA LYS A 4 34.49 34.79 -6.23
C LYS A 4 35.08 33.46 -5.75
N LYS A 5 36.40 33.43 -5.53
CA LYS A 5 37.15 32.19 -5.25
C LYS A 5 36.76 31.52 -3.93
N LYS A 6 36.38 32.29 -2.92
CA LYS A 6 36.06 31.77 -1.58
C LYS A 6 34.74 31.00 -1.62
N GLU A 7 33.70 31.62 -2.15
CA GLU A 7 32.34 31.12 -2.32
C GLU A 7 32.37 29.87 -3.20
N PHE A 8 33.09 29.92 -4.32
CA PHE A 8 33.30 28.77 -5.19
C PHE A 8 33.94 27.58 -4.45
N THR A 9 35.00 27.83 -3.66
CA THR A 9 35.70 26.77 -2.91
C THR A 9 34.79 26.16 -1.84
N ILE A 10 34.03 26.99 -1.12
CA ILE A 10 33.05 26.55 -0.12
C ILE A 10 31.99 25.65 -0.78
N GLY A 11 31.37 26.11 -1.86
CA GLY A 11 30.36 25.34 -2.60
C GLY A 11 30.92 24.01 -3.12
N LEU A 12 32.14 24.01 -3.66
CA LEU A 12 32.79 22.80 -4.16
C LEU A 12 33.06 21.78 -3.05
N VAL A 13 33.57 22.21 -1.89
CA VAL A 13 33.80 21.34 -0.73
C VAL A 13 32.47 20.79 -0.20
N MET A 14 31.43 21.63 -0.13
CA MET A 14 30.10 21.21 0.30
C MET A 14 29.50 20.16 -0.64
N ILE A 15 29.61 20.32 -1.96
CA ILE A 15 29.17 19.31 -2.94
C ILE A 15 30.00 18.02 -2.82
N ALA A 16 31.32 18.11 -2.65
CA ALA A 16 32.15 16.92 -2.49
C ALA A 16 31.77 16.11 -1.25
N LEU A 17 31.60 16.79 -0.11
CA LEU A 17 31.14 16.15 1.13
C LEU A 17 29.72 15.60 1.01
N PHE A 18 28.81 16.32 0.34
CA PHE A 18 27.47 15.84 0.03
C PHE A 18 27.52 14.55 -0.79
N ALA A 19 28.36 14.50 -1.83
CA ALA A 19 28.51 13.32 -2.67
C ALA A 19 29.06 12.12 -1.90
N VAL A 20 29.99 12.32 -0.96
CA VAL A 20 30.47 11.26 -0.06
C VAL A 20 29.31 10.70 0.78
N VAL A 21 28.51 11.56 1.40
CA VAL A 21 27.34 11.13 2.18
C VAL A 21 26.32 10.41 1.29
N LEU A 22 26.06 10.91 0.08
CA LEU A 22 25.19 10.26 -0.91
C LEU A 22 25.67 8.85 -1.22
N ILE A 23 26.96 8.69 -1.55
CA ILE A 23 27.56 7.38 -1.85
C ILE A 23 27.40 6.44 -0.66
N ILE A 24 27.63 6.90 0.57
CA ILE A 24 27.43 6.08 1.78
C ILE A 24 25.96 5.67 1.93
N VAL A 25 25.00 6.59 1.75
CA VAL A 25 23.56 6.27 1.84
C VAL A 25 23.15 5.24 0.78
N PHE A 26 23.70 5.31 -0.42
CA PHE A 26 23.41 4.36 -1.50
C PHE A 26 24.24 3.07 -1.45
N SER A 27 25.30 3.03 -0.63
CA SER A 27 26.13 1.84 -0.42
C SER A 27 25.45 0.81 0.50
N PRO A 28 25.78 -0.49 0.40
CA PRO A 28 25.12 -1.57 1.15
C PRO A 28 25.58 -1.67 2.62
N VAL A 29 25.93 -0.56 3.25
CA VAL A 29 26.53 -0.50 4.60
C VAL A 29 25.50 -0.75 5.72
N PHE A 30 24.20 -0.66 5.42
CA PHE A 30 23.12 -0.84 6.41
C PHE A 30 22.55 -2.27 6.38
N ASN A 31 23.26 -3.23 6.97
CA ASN A 31 22.87 -4.66 7.01
C ASN A 31 22.67 -5.26 5.60
N GLY A 32 23.54 -4.92 4.65
CA GLY A 32 23.44 -5.38 3.26
C GLY A 32 22.39 -4.64 2.43
N LYS A 33 21.63 -3.72 3.04
CA LYS A 33 20.74 -2.78 2.35
C LYS A 33 21.41 -1.41 2.25
N ASN A 34 20.99 -0.64 1.26
CA ASN A 34 21.27 0.80 1.28
C ASN A 34 20.35 1.52 2.27
N GLY A 35 20.71 2.75 2.65
CA GLY A 35 19.97 3.53 3.64
C GLY A 35 18.52 3.79 3.23
N LEU A 36 18.24 3.96 1.94
CA LEU A 36 16.87 4.15 1.43
C LEU A 36 16.04 2.87 1.58
N GLN A 37 16.58 1.72 1.22
CA GLN A 37 15.90 0.42 1.37
C GLN A 37 15.65 0.09 2.84
N TYR A 38 16.59 0.43 3.73
CA TYR A 38 16.40 0.26 5.17
C TYR A 38 15.24 1.13 5.66
N LEU A 39 15.28 2.43 5.38
CA LEU A 39 14.23 3.37 5.78
C LEU A 39 12.88 3.01 5.18
N ASP A 40 12.82 2.67 3.89
CA ASP A 40 11.58 2.22 3.23
C ASP A 40 11.00 0.98 3.92
N SER A 41 11.82 -0.04 4.20
CA SER A 41 11.35 -1.22 4.92
C SER A 41 10.85 -0.90 6.33
N LEU A 42 11.52 0.02 7.02
CA LEU A 42 11.13 0.49 8.35
C LEU A 42 9.77 1.23 8.29
N TYR A 43 9.62 2.19 7.39
CA TYR A 43 8.38 2.95 7.23
C TYR A 43 7.22 2.05 6.80
N ASN A 44 7.44 1.10 5.88
CA ASN A 44 6.42 0.12 5.48
C ASN A 44 6.00 -0.78 6.65
N SER A 45 6.92 -1.19 7.50
CA SER A 45 6.63 -2.00 8.70
C SER A 45 5.83 -1.22 9.75
N ILE A 46 6.17 0.07 9.95
CA ILE A 46 5.42 0.97 10.84
C ILE A 46 4.03 1.26 10.27
N SER A 47 3.95 1.54 8.96
CA SER A 47 2.70 1.84 8.27
C SER A 47 1.75 0.66 8.30
N LYS A 48 2.26 -0.56 8.07
CA LYS A 48 1.51 -1.81 8.31
C LYS A 48 0.94 -1.79 9.72
N GLY A 49 1.77 -1.67 10.77
CA GLY A 49 1.28 -1.67 12.16
C GLY A 49 0.17 -0.66 12.48
N SER A 50 0.05 0.41 11.69
CA SER A 50 -0.96 1.47 11.86
C SER A 50 -2.20 1.29 10.98
N ALA A 51 -2.14 0.41 9.98
CA ALA A 51 -3.17 0.19 8.96
C ALA A 51 -4.09 -1.00 9.26
N TYR A 52 -4.12 -1.51 10.51
CA TYR A 52 -4.94 -2.67 10.87
C TYR A 52 -6.37 -2.25 11.20
N TYR A 53 -7.19 -2.09 10.15
CA TYR A 53 -8.59 -1.67 10.27
C TYR A 53 -9.60 -2.82 10.20
N ILE A 54 -9.16 -4.06 9.96
CA ILE A 54 -10.02 -5.24 9.75
C ILE A 54 -11.05 -5.43 10.89
N PRO A 55 -10.70 -5.32 12.19
CA PRO A 55 -11.68 -5.47 13.27
C PRO A 55 -12.80 -4.45 13.19
N LYS A 56 -12.46 -3.18 12.93
CA LYS A 56 -13.43 -2.09 12.80
C LYS A 56 -14.34 -2.30 11.59
N VAL A 57 -13.77 -2.67 10.44
CA VAL A 57 -14.54 -2.95 9.23
C VAL A 57 -15.47 -4.15 9.45
N ARG A 58 -15.04 -5.16 10.21
CA ARG A 58 -15.87 -6.30 10.58
C ARG A 58 -17.13 -5.86 11.33
N GLU A 59 -16.97 -5.06 12.38
CA GLU A 59 -18.10 -4.47 13.12
C GLU A 59 -19.07 -3.70 12.20
N GLU A 60 -18.53 -2.90 11.26
CA GLU A 60 -19.34 -2.14 10.31
C GLU A 60 -20.10 -3.02 9.30
N THR A 61 -19.58 -4.22 9.01
CA THR A 61 -20.21 -5.19 8.11
C THR A 61 -21.29 -6.06 8.78
N GLU A 62 -21.31 -6.18 10.11
CA GLU A 62 -22.28 -7.00 10.84
C GLU A 62 -23.73 -6.60 10.55
N LYS A 63 -23.99 -5.30 10.36
CA LYS A 63 -25.34 -4.80 10.01
C LYS A 63 -25.86 -5.28 8.65
N PHE A 64 -25.03 -5.92 7.83
CA PHE A 64 -25.39 -6.48 6.53
C PHE A 64 -25.66 -7.98 6.59
N VAL A 65 -25.56 -8.62 7.76
CA VAL A 65 -25.95 -10.02 7.95
C VAL A 65 -27.44 -10.19 7.62
N GLY A 66 -27.74 -11.16 6.75
CA GLY A 66 -29.09 -11.40 6.26
C GLY A 66 -29.52 -10.49 5.10
N LYS A 67 -28.68 -9.51 4.70
CA LYS A 67 -28.98 -8.63 3.56
C LYS A 67 -28.59 -9.32 2.27
N THR A 68 -29.60 -9.80 1.54
CA THR A 68 -29.38 -10.54 0.30
C THR A 68 -29.32 -9.65 -0.92
N VAL A 69 -28.35 -9.87 -1.80
CA VAL A 69 -28.24 -9.18 -3.10
C VAL A 69 -28.00 -10.18 -4.23
N SER A 70 -28.45 -9.82 -5.43
CA SER A 70 -28.16 -10.51 -6.69
C SER A 70 -27.35 -9.56 -7.56
N VAL A 71 -26.09 -9.89 -7.85
CA VAL A 71 -25.19 -8.98 -8.58
C VAL A 71 -24.52 -9.72 -9.75
N PRO A 72 -24.78 -9.29 -11.00
CA PRO A 72 -24.01 -9.75 -12.15
C PRO A 72 -22.68 -8.99 -12.25
N ILE A 73 -21.55 -9.69 -12.33
CA ILE A 73 -20.22 -9.11 -12.52
C ILE A 73 -19.46 -9.81 -13.64
N ASN A 74 -18.53 -9.09 -14.27
CA ASN A 74 -17.64 -9.64 -15.30
C ASN A 74 -16.18 -9.56 -14.82
N MET A 75 -15.49 -10.69 -14.80
CA MET A 75 -14.10 -10.84 -14.33
C MET A 75 -13.07 -10.74 -15.46
N GLY A 76 -13.51 -10.51 -16.70
CA GLY A 76 -12.67 -10.33 -17.90
C GLY A 76 -12.06 -11.62 -18.46
N LYS A 77 -11.74 -12.60 -17.61
CA LYS A 77 -11.20 -13.92 -17.99
C LYS A 77 -11.98 -15.03 -17.32
N GLU A 78 -12.17 -16.14 -18.04
CA GLU A 78 -12.90 -17.31 -17.54
C GLU A 78 -12.22 -17.96 -16.33
N GLU A 79 -10.89 -18.07 -16.34
CA GLU A 79 -10.13 -18.62 -15.20
C GLU A 79 -10.33 -17.78 -13.93
N THR A 80 -10.23 -16.45 -14.05
CA THR A 80 -10.47 -15.51 -12.96
C THR A 80 -11.91 -15.58 -12.48
N ALA A 81 -12.89 -15.73 -13.38
CA ALA A 81 -14.29 -15.93 -13.03
C ALA A 81 -14.48 -17.21 -12.20
N ARG A 82 -13.92 -18.34 -12.65
CA ARG A 82 -13.98 -19.61 -11.92
C ARG A 82 -13.34 -19.53 -10.53
N GLN A 83 -12.16 -18.92 -10.43
CA GLN A 83 -11.49 -18.71 -9.14
C GLN A 83 -12.31 -17.81 -8.21
N THR A 84 -12.88 -16.74 -8.75
CA THR A 84 -13.70 -15.79 -7.98
C THR A 84 -15.00 -16.43 -7.51
N ALA A 85 -15.64 -17.27 -8.32
CA ALA A 85 -16.83 -18.01 -7.93
C ALA A 85 -16.59 -18.81 -6.64
N MET A 86 -15.46 -19.52 -6.54
CA MET A 86 -15.10 -20.28 -5.33
C MET A 86 -15.03 -19.41 -4.07
N LEU A 87 -14.60 -18.14 -4.19
CA LEU A 87 -14.54 -17.20 -3.06
C LEU A 87 -15.93 -16.91 -2.50
N PHE A 88 -16.88 -16.63 -3.38
CA PHE A 88 -18.27 -16.35 -3.01
C PHE A 88 -19.00 -17.62 -2.52
N GLU A 89 -18.79 -18.76 -3.17
CA GLU A 89 -19.37 -20.05 -2.75
C GLU A 89 -18.90 -20.47 -1.35
N LYS A 90 -17.61 -20.26 -1.02
CA LYS A 90 -17.07 -20.47 0.34
C LYS A 90 -17.68 -19.50 1.37
N GLY A 91 -18.13 -18.33 0.92
CA GLY A 91 -18.93 -17.38 1.71
C GLY A 91 -20.43 -17.72 1.77
N GLY A 92 -20.86 -18.86 1.22
CA GLY A 92 -22.26 -19.31 1.23
C GLY A 92 -23.14 -18.65 0.18
N ALA A 93 -22.56 -17.98 -0.82
CA ALA A 93 -23.29 -17.46 -1.97
C ALA A 93 -23.62 -18.57 -2.98
N LYS A 94 -24.69 -18.37 -3.75
CA LYS A 94 -24.95 -19.13 -4.96
C LYS A 94 -24.37 -18.34 -6.15
N VAL A 95 -23.53 -18.99 -6.95
CA VAL A 95 -22.87 -18.34 -8.09
C VAL A 95 -23.18 -19.11 -9.37
N GLU A 96 -23.64 -18.40 -10.40
CA GLU A 96 -23.80 -18.93 -11.75
C GLU A 96 -22.65 -18.40 -12.61
N VAL A 97 -21.84 -19.30 -13.20
CA VAL A 97 -20.68 -18.95 -14.03
C VAL A 97 -21.03 -19.12 -15.51
N SER A 98 -20.79 -18.08 -16.31
CA SER A 98 -20.95 -18.11 -17.76
C SER A 98 -19.75 -17.43 -18.43
N GLY A 99 -18.75 -18.22 -18.82
CA GLY A 99 -17.49 -17.69 -19.37
C GLY A 99 -16.78 -16.79 -18.36
N SER A 100 -16.60 -15.51 -18.69
CA SER A 100 -16.00 -14.52 -17.78
C SER A 100 -17.02 -13.81 -16.87
N GLU A 101 -18.31 -14.14 -16.99
CA GLU A 101 -19.39 -13.52 -16.22
C GLU A 101 -19.82 -14.39 -15.04
N LEU A 102 -20.18 -13.74 -13.95
CA LEU A 102 -20.70 -14.34 -12.72
C LEU A 102 -22.01 -13.65 -12.35
N LYS A 103 -23.04 -14.43 -12.04
CA LYS A 103 -24.22 -13.94 -11.34
C LYS A 103 -24.19 -14.46 -9.92
N ILE A 104 -24.11 -13.55 -8.95
CA ILE A 104 -23.87 -13.88 -7.55
C ILE A 104 -25.12 -13.53 -6.75
N ASP A 105 -25.77 -14.54 -6.19
CA ASP A 105 -26.84 -14.40 -5.20
C ASP A 105 -26.25 -14.68 -3.81
N CYS A 106 -26.13 -13.66 -2.96
CA CYS A 106 -25.42 -13.79 -1.69
C CYS A 106 -26.07 -13.03 -0.53
N ASP A 107 -25.76 -13.48 0.68
CA ASP A 107 -25.88 -12.70 1.92
C ASP A 107 -24.60 -11.87 2.06
N LEU A 108 -24.73 -10.54 2.02
CA LEU A 108 -23.58 -9.63 2.07
C LEU A 108 -22.76 -9.81 3.34
N GLY A 109 -23.39 -9.98 4.50
CA GLY A 109 -22.68 -10.17 5.77
C GLY A 109 -21.78 -11.41 5.73
N LYS A 110 -22.29 -12.55 5.23
CA LYS A 110 -21.49 -13.78 5.11
C LYS A 110 -20.34 -13.67 4.13
N VAL A 111 -20.56 -12.96 3.02
CA VAL A 111 -19.50 -12.68 2.03
C VAL A 111 -18.43 -11.78 2.63
N PHE A 112 -18.81 -10.74 3.39
CA PHE A 112 -17.87 -9.90 4.11
C PHE A 112 -17.09 -10.67 5.15
N ASP A 113 -17.73 -11.54 5.93
CA ASP A 113 -17.04 -12.36 6.92
C ASP A 113 -15.97 -13.25 6.29
N ASN A 114 -16.28 -13.90 5.16
CA ASN A 114 -15.34 -14.73 4.42
C ASN A 114 -14.18 -13.90 3.83
N CYS A 115 -14.51 -12.77 3.19
CA CYS A 115 -13.54 -11.86 2.59
C CYS A 115 -12.60 -11.24 3.64
N LEU A 116 -13.13 -10.79 4.78
CA LEU A 116 -12.35 -10.21 5.87
C LEU A 116 -11.50 -11.26 6.58
N ALA A 117 -11.96 -12.51 6.70
CA ALA A 117 -11.12 -13.61 7.19
C ALA A 117 -9.94 -13.86 6.25
N ASP A 118 -10.17 -13.82 4.93
CA ASP A 118 -9.09 -13.99 3.95
C ASP A 118 -8.09 -12.83 3.97
N ALA A 119 -8.60 -11.60 4.08
CA ALA A 119 -7.78 -10.40 4.23
C ALA A 119 -6.92 -10.49 5.49
N ASP A 120 -7.50 -10.91 6.62
CA ASP A 120 -6.79 -11.02 7.90
C ASP A 120 -5.64 -12.03 7.84
N LEU A 121 -5.87 -13.21 7.25
CA LEU A 121 -4.82 -14.22 7.01
C LEU A 121 -3.66 -13.62 6.20
N MET A 122 -3.96 -12.92 5.11
CA MET A 122 -2.92 -12.27 4.32
C MET A 122 -2.21 -11.17 5.11
N TYR A 123 -2.96 -10.39 5.90
CA TYR A 123 -2.41 -9.30 6.69
C TYR A 123 -1.40 -9.81 7.73
N ILE A 124 -1.67 -10.95 8.37
CA ILE A 124 -0.73 -11.60 9.30
C ILE A 124 0.36 -12.44 8.60
N ASN A 125 0.44 -12.37 7.26
CA ASN A 125 1.36 -13.10 6.41
C ASN A 125 1.15 -14.63 6.35
N ASP A 126 -0.04 -15.12 6.68
CA ASP A 126 -0.43 -16.52 6.56
C ASP A 126 -1.09 -16.83 5.20
N GLY A 127 -0.35 -16.58 4.11
CA GLY A 127 -0.82 -16.89 2.76
C GLY A 127 -0.99 -18.40 2.51
N ALA A 128 -0.27 -19.24 3.24
CA ALA A 128 -0.36 -20.70 3.12
C ALA A 128 -1.77 -21.22 3.48
N ALA A 129 -2.44 -20.59 4.45
CA ALA A 129 -3.83 -20.88 4.77
C ALA A 129 -4.78 -20.57 3.60
N LEU A 130 -4.55 -19.49 2.84
CA LEU A 130 -5.33 -19.15 1.65
C LEU A 130 -5.13 -20.14 0.52
N VAL A 131 -3.87 -20.50 0.23
CA VAL A 131 -3.55 -21.52 -0.77
C VAL A 131 -4.21 -22.85 -0.40
N SER A 132 -4.18 -23.22 0.88
CA SER A 132 -4.85 -24.45 1.36
C SER A 132 -6.37 -24.37 1.24
N LYS A 133 -6.96 -23.19 1.44
CA LYS A 133 -8.41 -22.96 1.38
C LYS A 133 -8.96 -22.96 -0.05
N TYR A 134 -8.22 -22.40 -1.00
CA TYR A 134 -8.69 -22.10 -2.36
C TYR A 134 -7.95 -22.84 -3.47
N GLY A 135 -6.76 -23.38 -3.21
CA GLY A 135 -5.98 -24.15 -4.18
C GLY A 135 -5.23 -23.32 -5.22
N TYR A 136 -5.10 -22.01 -5.02
CA TYR A 136 -4.34 -21.12 -5.91
C TYR A 136 -3.65 -19.99 -5.14
N ASP A 137 -2.78 -19.26 -5.83
CA ASP A 137 -1.88 -18.24 -5.26
C ASP A 137 -2.62 -17.23 -4.35
N GLU A 138 -2.06 -16.97 -3.17
CA GLU A 138 -2.66 -16.14 -2.13
C GLU A 138 -2.82 -14.66 -2.56
N ARG A 139 -1.94 -14.14 -3.41
CA ARG A 139 -2.08 -12.77 -3.95
C ARG A 139 -3.21 -12.76 -4.95
N GLN A 140 -3.33 -13.77 -5.78
CA GLN A 140 -4.45 -13.91 -6.72
C GLN A 140 -5.79 -14.00 -5.97
N VAL A 141 -5.86 -14.63 -4.79
CA VAL A 141 -7.08 -14.67 -3.95
C VAL A 141 -7.57 -13.26 -3.60
N LEU A 142 -6.71 -12.43 -3.02
CA LEU A 142 -7.07 -11.05 -2.65
C LEU A 142 -7.29 -10.16 -3.86
N PHE A 143 -6.54 -10.37 -4.94
CA PHE A 143 -6.75 -9.65 -6.19
C PHE A 143 -8.13 -9.95 -6.79
N ASN A 144 -8.57 -11.21 -6.73
CA ASN A 144 -9.90 -11.64 -7.18
C ASN A 144 -10.99 -11.00 -6.30
N TRP A 145 -10.84 -11.02 -4.97
CA TRP A 145 -11.75 -10.32 -4.05
C TRP A 145 -11.86 -8.83 -4.39
N HIS A 146 -10.72 -8.14 -4.50
CA HIS A 146 -10.66 -6.72 -4.82
C HIS A 146 -11.34 -6.41 -6.16
N THR A 147 -11.06 -7.21 -7.18
CA THR A 147 -11.61 -7.01 -8.53
C THR A 147 -13.12 -7.27 -8.55
N ALA A 148 -13.58 -8.31 -7.88
CA ALA A 148 -15.01 -8.63 -7.76
C ALA A 148 -15.75 -7.52 -7.01
N PHE A 149 -15.23 -7.07 -5.87
CA PHE A 149 -15.82 -5.99 -5.08
C PHE A 149 -15.87 -4.67 -5.86
N LYS A 150 -14.82 -4.36 -6.65
CA LYS A 150 -14.84 -3.23 -7.57
C LYS A 150 -15.91 -3.35 -8.66
N ALA A 151 -16.20 -4.55 -9.15
CA ALA A 151 -17.28 -4.78 -10.10
C ALA A 151 -18.66 -4.66 -9.43
N MET A 152 -18.84 -5.25 -8.24
CA MET A 152 -20.08 -5.19 -7.46
C MET A 152 -20.43 -3.75 -7.06
N ASP A 153 -19.46 -2.97 -6.59
CA ASP A 153 -19.58 -1.55 -6.26
C ASP A 153 -20.22 -0.76 -7.41
N LYS A 154 -19.74 -0.95 -8.65
CA LYS A 154 -20.31 -0.30 -9.84
C LYS A 154 -21.76 -0.71 -10.09
N VAL A 155 -22.09 -1.98 -9.93
CA VAL A 155 -23.45 -2.51 -10.18
C VAL A 155 -24.41 -2.00 -9.12
N LEU A 156 -24.06 -2.10 -7.85
CA LEU A 156 -24.88 -1.65 -6.72
C LEU A 156 -25.09 -0.14 -6.77
N THR A 157 -24.06 0.63 -7.13
CA THR A 157 -24.19 2.08 -7.36
C THR A 157 -25.19 2.37 -8.48
N LYS A 158 -25.15 1.62 -9.59
CA LYS A 158 -26.11 1.76 -10.70
C LYS A 158 -27.53 1.38 -10.30
N GLU A 159 -27.69 0.45 -9.36
CA GLU A 159 -28.95 0.05 -8.75
C GLU A 159 -29.38 0.96 -7.57
N GLU A 160 -28.68 2.06 -7.34
CA GLU A 160 -28.93 3.01 -6.23
C GLU A 160 -28.84 2.39 -4.82
N LYS A 161 -28.20 1.22 -4.70
CA LYS A 161 -27.87 0.54 -3.44
C LYS A 161 -26.59 1.10 -2.83
N PHE A 162 -26.62 2.39 -2.51
CA PHE A 162 -25.44 3.15 -2.08
C PHE A 162 -24.86 2.70 -0.75
N GLU A 163 -25.68 2.17 0.17
CA GLU A 163 -25.18 1.69 1.46
C GLU A 163 -24.30 0.44 1.30
N GLU A 164 -24.74 -0.49 0.45
CA GLU A 164 -24.04 -1.71 0.06
C GLU A 164 -22.77 -1.39 -0.71
N ALA A 165 -22.86 -0.47 -1.69
CA ALA A 165 -21.70 -0.01 -2.46
C ALA A 165 -20.65 0.64 -1.54
N ARG A 166 -21.08 1.50 -0.60
CA ARG A 166 -20.18 2.17 0.36
C ARG A 166 -19.45 1.17 1.25
N VAL A 167 -20.12 0.15 1.78
CA VAL A 167 -19.44 -0.83 2.64
C VAL A 167 -18.51 -1.74 1.84
N ILE A 168 -18.84 -2.08 0.59
CA ILE A 168 -17.93 -2.82 -0.31
C ILE A 168 -16.67 -2.01 -0.58
N LEU A 169 -16.81 -0.71 -0.83
CA LEU A 169 -15.68 0.21 -0.99
C LEU A 169 -14.82 0.24 0.28
N GLU A 170 -15.46 0.34 1.45
CA GLU A 170 -14.80 0.35 2.76
C GLU A 170 -14.01 -0.93 3.03
N VAL A 171 -14.58 -2.12 2.75
CA VAL A 171 -13.86 -3.40 2.85
C VAL A 171 -12.68 -3.44 1.88
N ARG A 172 -12.85 -2.92 0.66
CA ARG A 172 -11.79 -2.90 -0.35
C ARG A 172 -10.59 -2.05 0.10
N GLU A 173 -10.84 -0.80 0.48
CA GLU A 173 -9.80 0.17 0.80
C GLU A 173 -9.16 -0.05 2.18
N LYS A 174 -9.91 -0.57 3.15
CA LYS A 174 -9.44 -0.69 4.54
C LYS A 174 -9.04 -2.12 4.96
N ALA A 175 -9.49 -3.14 4.24
CA ALA A 175 -9.09 -4.53 4.51
C ALA A 175 -8.29 -5.13 3.37
N LEU A 176 -8.83 -5.19 2.15
CA LEU A 176 -8.18 -5.89 1.04
C LEU A 176 -6.88 -5.23 0.57
N GLU A 177 -6.92 -3.92 0.31
CA GLU A 177 -5.75 -3.18 -0.19
C GLU A 177 -4.57 -3.19 0.81
N PRO A 178 -4.75 -2.88 2.11
CA PRO A 178 -3.66 -2.98 3.09
C PRO A 178 -3.13 -4.41 3.21
N SER A 179 -4.00 -5.42 3.21
CA SER A 179 -3.59 -6.82 3.34
C SER A 179 -2.77 -7.29 2.14
N TYR A 180 -3.14 -6.86 0.93
CA TYR A 180 -2.39 -7.18 -0.28
C TYR A 180 -1.04 -6.45 -0.34
N ASN A 181 -1.04 -5.15 -0.03
CA ASN A 181 0.13 -4.28 -0.13
C ASN A 181 1.17 -4.61 0.95
N TYR A 182 0.73 -4.93 2.16
CA TYR A 182 1.61 -5.25 3.29
C TYR A 182 1.92 -6.74 3.44
N TYR A 183 1.51 -7.59 2.50
CA TYR A 183 1.83 -9.02 2.56
C TYR A 183 3.34 -9.26 2.50
N LYS A 184 3.82 -10.14 3.40
CA LYS A 184 5.23 -10.47 3.70
C LYS A 184 6.02 -9.37 4.43
N ILE A 185 5.39 -8.27 4.82
CA ILE A 185 6.00 -7.25 5.68
C ILE A 185 5.73 -7.59 7.16
N VAL A 186 6.75 -7.50 8.01
CA VAL A 186 6.62 -7.73 9.46
C VAL A 186 6.28 -6.40 10.12
N PRO A 187 5.19 -6.29 10.90
CA PRO A 187 4.83 -5.03 11.54
C PRO A 187 5.82 -4.66 12.65
N GLU A 188 6.20 -3.38 12.69
CA GLU A 188 7.05 -2.83 13.77
C GLU A 188 6.33 -1.67 14.47
N LYS A 189 6.47 -1.57 15.79
CA LYS A 189 5.88 -0.46 16.55
C LYS A 189 6.72 0.81 16.40
N ILE A 190 6.08 1.91 16.00
CA ILE A 190 6.73 3.23 15.88
C ILE A 190 7.43 3.67 17.17
N SER A 191 6.85 3.35 18.34
CA SER A 191 7.41 3.70 19.64
C SER A 191 8.81 3.10 19.87
N SER A 192 9.12 1.97 19.24
CA SER A 192 10.43 1.33 19.33
C SER A 192 11.47 1.89 18.35
N LYS A 193 11.03 2.68 17.36
CA LYS A 193 11.86 3.18 16.24
C LYS A 193 11.83 4.71 16.10
N LEU A 194 11.20 5.41 17.04
CA LEU A 194 11.00 6.86 17.01
C LEU A 194 12.30 7.63 16.78
N GLY A 195 13.39 7.24 17.45
CA GLY A 195 14.69 7.89 17.29
C GLY A 195 15.23 7.84 15.86
N ILE A 196 15.10 6.68 15.19
CA ILE A 196 15.55 6.51 13.80
C ILE A 196 14.66 7.31 12.85
N VAL A 197 13.34 7.31 13.08
CA VAL A 197 12.37 8.06 12.26
C VAL A 197 12.57 9.58 12.38
N VAL A 198 12.78 10.09 13.59
CA VAL A 198 13.07 11.51 13.81
C VAL A 198 14.41 11.88 13.18
N PHE A 199 15.43 11.05 13.39
CA PHE A 199 16.74 11.25 12.78
C PHE A 199 16.67 11.29 11.25
N SER A 200 15.97 10.34 10.61
CA SER A 200 15.87 10.30 9.14
C SER A 200 15.14 11.52 8.57
N LEU A 201 14.09 12.01 9.24
CA LEU A 201 13.37 13.21 8.83
C LEU A 201 14.24 14.47 8.97
N VAL A 202 14.89 14.66 10.12
CA VAL A 202 15.80 15.79 10.35
C VAL A 202 16.98 15.74 9.39
N PHE A 203 17.56 14.55 9.20
CA PHE A 203 18.63 14.33 8.24
C PHE A 203 18.19 14.70 6.83
N TYR A 204 17.01 14.27 6.37
CA TYR A 204 16.50 14.61 5.04
C TYR A 204 16.38 16.12 4.82
N VAL A 205 15.85 16.86 5.81
CA VAL A 205 15.72 18.33 5.73
C VAL A 205 17.10 18.99 5.70
N ILE A 206 17.99 18.63 6.62
CA ILE A 206 19.35 19.22 6.66
C ILE A 206 20.11 18.90 5.38
N TYR A 207 20.03 17.66 4.91
CA TYR A 207 20.73 17.18 3.72
C TYR A 207 20.25 17.89 2.44
N THR A 208 18.94 18.07 2.28
CA THR A 208 18.36 18.78 1.11
C THR A 208 18.69 20.27 1.14
N VAL A 209 18.59 20.91 2.30
CA VAL A 209 18.98 22.32 2.46
C VAL A 209 20.48 22.53 2.23
N TRP A 210 21.31 21.63 2.76
CA TRP A 210 22.76 21.64 2.55
C TRP A 210 23.11 21.60 1.06
N TYR A 211 22.47 20.71 0.29
CA TYR A 211 22.64 20.66 -1.16
C TYR A 211 22.27 21.97 -1.85
N GLY A 212 21.16 22.58 -1.46
CA GLY A 212 20.71 23.87 -1.97
C GLY A 212 21.75 24.97 -1.75
N PHE A 213 22.27 25.10 -0.53
CA PHE A 213 23.34 26.06 -0.22
C PHE A 213 24.64 25.76 -0.98
N ALA A 214 24.99 24.48 -1.17
CA ALA A 214 26.19 24.11 -1.92
C ALA A 214 26.13 24.58 -3.39
N ILE A 215 24.97 24.41 -4.04
CA ILE A 215 24.73 24.93 -5.39
C ILE A 215 24.75 26.46 -5.42
N MET A 216 24.07 27.10 -4.47
CA MET A 216 24.00 28.56 -4.37
C MET A 216 25.42 29.16 -4.31
N TYR A 217 26.29 28.65 -3.43
CA TYR A 217 27.67 29.12 -3.33
C TYR A 217 28.52 28.86 -4.59
N LEU A 218 28.25 27.77 -5.34
CA LEU A 218 28.91 27.54 -6.62
C LEU A 218 28.51 28.61 -7.65
N PHE A 219 27.21 28.93 -7.75
CA PHE A 219 26.70 29.95 -8.66
C PHE A 219 27.19 31.36 -8.30
N GLU A 220 27.16 31.73 -7.02
CA GLU A 220 27.76 32.98 -6.54
C GLU A 220 29.26 33.04 -6.82
N GLY A 221 29.96 31.91 -6.66
CA GLY A 221 31.37 31.76 -6.99
C GLY A 221 31.68 32.00 -8.47
N TRP A 222 30.74 31.69 -9.37
CA TRP A 222 30.80 32.03 -10.79
C TRP A 222 30.33 33.44 -11.12
N GLY A 223 29.82 34.19 -10.15
CA GLY A 223 29.38 35.58 -10.32
C GLY A 223 27.90 35.73 -10.67
N LEU A 224 27.11 34.66 -10.59
CA LEU A 224 25.65 34.74 -10.66
C LEU A 224 25.14 35.18 -9.29
N GLN A 225 24.74 36.44 -9.16
CA GLN A 225 24.09 36.93 -7.94
C GLN A 225 22.61 36.53 -7.97
N LEU A 226 22.16 35.86 -6.92
CA LEU A 226 20.77 35.42 -6.74
C LEU A 226 19.96 36.37 -5.82
N GLU A 227 20.56 37.50 -5.43
CA GLU A 227 19.89 38.58 -4.70
C GLU A 227 19.25 39.55 -5.72
N GLU A 228 17.94 39.76 -5.62
CA GLU A 228 17.33 40.99 -6.16
C GLU A 228 17.71 42.15 -5.23
N HIS A 229 18.12 43.27 -5.83
CA HIS A 229 18.44 44.51 -5.14
C HIS A 229 17.25 45.07 -4.33
#